data_AF-A0A392RZ72-F1
#
_entry.id   AF-A0A392RZ72-F1
#
_cell.length_a   1.000
_cell.length_b   1.000
_cell.length_c   1.000
_cell.angle_alpha   90.00
_cell.angle_beta   90.00
_cell.angle_gamma   90.00
#
_symmetry.space_group_name_H-M   'P 1'
#
loop_
_entity.id
_entity.type
_entity.pdbx_description
1 polymer ?
#
loop_
_entity_poly.entity_id
_entity_poly.type
_entity_poly.pdbx_seq_one_letter_code
_entity_poly.pdbx_strand_id
1 'polypeptide(L)'
;MNTNIKQCLRKFADGHFTAAVKVLGSFGVAPYNEDTLKFLEEKHPYMPPPSAPTTMFAEAPLMVEVDTVLKCIQSFPKGTSCGRDGLRAQHLLDAMCGEGSSVARDL
;
A
#
# COMPACT_ATOMS: atom_id res chain seq x y z
N MET A 1 18.48 -0.71 18.25
CA MET A 1 17.60 -1.76 17.70
C MET A 1 17.38 -1.47 16.23
N ASN A 2 17.86 -2.37 15.35
CA ASN A 2 17.82 -2.20 13.90
C ASN A 2 16.38 -1.97 13.41
N THR A 3 16.17 -0.97 12.56
CA THR A 3 14.84 -0.52 12.08
C THR A 3 14.04 -1.67 11.46
N ASN A 4 14.72 -2.58 10.77
CA ASN A 4 14.12 -3.75 10.15
C ASN A 4 13.58 -4.74 11.19
N ILE A 5 14.22 -4.88 12.35
CA ILE A 5 13.72 -5.74 13.44
C ILE A 5 12.41 -5.17 14.00
N LYS A 6 12.34 -3.85 14.22
CA LYS A 6 11.10 -3.21 14.69
C LYS A 6 9.97 -3.35 13.68
N GLN A 7 10.25 -3.17 12.39
CA GLN A 7 9.26 -3.34 11.33
C GLN A 7 8.84 -4.81 11.17
N CYS A 8 9.78 -5.75 11.26
CA CYS A 8 9.51 -7.18 11.25
C CYS A 8 8.53 -7.56 12.37
N LEU A 9 8.77 -7.11 13.60
CA LEU A 9 7.88 -7.37 14.74
C LEU A 9 6.47 -6.81 14.53
N ARG A 10 6.35 -5.60 13.96
CA ARG A 10 5.04 -5.03 13.60
C ARG A 10 4.32 -5.87 12.54
N LYS A 11 5.03 -6.24 11.47
CA LYS A 11 4.49 -7.09 10.40
C LYS A 11 4.08 -8.47 10.93
N PHE A 12 4.83 -9.01 11.89
CA PHE A 12 4.49 -10.25 12.56
C PHE A 12 3.21 -10.12 13.40
N ALA A 13 3.07 -9.03 14.17
CA ALA A 13 1.85 -8.73 14.93
C ALA A 13 0.62 -8.55 14.01
N ASP A 14 0.82 -8.01 12.81
CA ASP A 14 -0.23 -7.85 11.80
C ASP A 14 -0.55 -9.16 11.02
N GLY A 15 0.10 -10.29 11.32
CA GLY A 15 -0.07 -11.56 10.60
C GLY A 15 0.56 -11.59 9.20
N HIS A 16 1.35 -10.58 8.83
CA HIS A 16 2.02 -10.49 7.53
C HIS A 16 3.38 -11.22 7.53
N PHE A 17 3.38 -12.55 7.73
CA PHE A 17 4.61 -13.35 7.89
C PHE A 17 5.57 -13.25 6.69
N THR A 18 5.07 -13.36 5.47
CA THR A 18 5.89 -13.19 4.25
C THR A 18 6.54 -11.81 4.19
N ALA A 19 5.82 -10.76 4.63
CA ALA A 19 6.37 -9.42 4.67
C ALA A 19 7.42 -9.27 5.79
N ALA A 20 7.21 -9.90 6.95
CA ALA A 20 8.15 -9.90 8.05
C ALA A 20 9.49 -10.55 7.64
N VAL A 21 9.46 -11.68 6.95
CA VAL A 21 10.66 -12.35 6.41
C VAL A 21 11.40 -11.46 5.41
N LYS A 22 10.66 -10.83 4.47
CA LYS A 22 11.25 -9.90 3.51
C LYS A 22 11.93 -8.71 4.19
N VAL A 23 11.30 -8.13 5.21
CA VAL A 23 11.86 -7.00 5.97
C VAL A 23 13.14 -7.44 6.69
N LEU A 24 13.14 -8.63 7.30
CA LEU A 24 14.29 -9.16 8.02
C LEU A 24 15.51 -9.40 7.13
N GLY A 25 15.29 -9.92 5.91
CA GLY A 25 16.35 -10.16 4.92
C GLY A 25 16.75 -8.94 4.10
N SER A 26 16.15 -7.77 4.33
CA SER A 26 16.46 -6.56 3.57
C SER A 26 17.70 -5.85 4.11
N PHE A 27 18.49 -5.26 3.22
CA PHE A 27 19.69 -4.47 3.56
C PHE A 27 19.36 -3.05 4.08
N GLY A 28 18.07 -2.74 4.27
CA GLY A 28 17.63 -1.42 4.71
C GLY A 28 17.75 -0.36 3.61
N VAL A 29 17.74 0.91 4.03
CA VAL A 29 17.90 2.06 3.13
C VAL A 29 19.39 2.42 3.06
N ALA A 30 19.91 2.64 1.86
CA ALA A 30 21.29 3.09 1.68
C ALA A 30 21.55 4.40 2.43
N PRO A 31 22.73 4.59 3.03
CA PRO A 31 23.06 5.81 3.76
C PRO A 31 23.11 7.02 2.82
N TYR A 32 22.77 8.20 3.33
CA TYR A 32 22.96 9.44 2.58
C TYR A 32 24.44 9.83 2.60
N ASN A 33 25.20 9.37 1.60
CA ASN A 33 26.61 9.66 1.40
C ASN A 33 26.97 9.78 -0.09
N GLU A 34 28.18 10.27 -0.36
CA GLU A 34 28.67 10.51 -1.73
C GLU A 34 28.73 9.22 -2.56
N ASP A 35 29.14 8.09 -1.97
CA ASP A 35 29.18 6.79 -2.65
C ASP A 35 27.80 6.36 -3.17
N THR A 36 26.76 6.52 -2.34
CA THR A 36 25.38 6.23 -2.71
C THR A 36 24.89 7.20 -3.78
N LEU A 37 25.23 8.49 -3.67
CA LEU A 37 24.83 9.50 -4.64
C LEU A 37 25.44 9.23 -6.02
N LYS A 38 26.72 8.87 -6.07
CA LYS A 38 27.41 8.48 -7.31
C LYS A 38 26.77 7.25 -7.96
N PHE A 39 26.45 6.22 -7.17
CA PHE A 39 25.76 5.04 -7.68
C PHE A 39 24.37 5.38 -8.24
N LEU A 40 23.65 6.32 -7.61
CA LEU A 40 22.35 6.78 -8.11
C LEU A 40 22.50 7.53 -9.43
N GLU A 41 23.48 8.43 -9.57
CA GLU A 41 23.74 9.18 -10.80
C GLU A 41 24.14 8.24 -11.96
N GLU A 42 24.94 7.21 -11.69
CA GLU A 42 25.32 6.20 -12.69
C GLU A 42 24.11 5.39 -13.19
N LYS A 43 23.12 5.14 -12.32
CA LYS A 43 21.90 4.37 -12.64
C LYS A 43 20.80 5.22 -13.27
N HIS A 44 20.76 6.51 -12.97
CA HIS A 44 19.65 7.39 -13.31
C HIS A 44 20.18 8.68 -13.95
N PRO A 45 20.22 8.77 -15.29
CA PRO A 45 20.50 10.05 -15.95
C PRO A 45 19.43 11.08 -15.55
N TYR A 46 19.86 12.33 -15.38
CA TYR A 46 18.99 13.41 -14.95
C TYR A 46 17.79 13.60 -15.90
N MET A 47 16.58 13.67 -15.33
CA MET A 47 15.36 14.06 -16.03
C MET A 47 14.79 15.33 -15.40
N PRO A 48 14.33 16.31 -16.20
CA PRO A 48 13.65 17.49 -15.67
C PRO A 48 12.33 17.10 -14.98
N PRO A 49 11.87 17.87 -13.99
CA PRO A 49 10.59 17.62 -13.33
C PRO A 49 9.43 17.57 -14.33
N PRO A 50 8.46 16.66 -14.16
CA PRO A 50 7.27 16.66 -15.00
C PRO A 50 6.48 17.95 -14.78
N SER A 51 6.12 18.62 -15.88
CA SER A 51 5.25 19.79 -15.83
C SER A 51 3.85 19.37 -15.41
N ALA A 52 3.29 20.00 -14.37
CA ALA A 52 1.91 19.78 -14.01
C ALA A 52 0.99 20.24 -15.17
N PRO A 53 0.02 19.43 -15.59
CA PRO A 53 -1.00 19.91 -16.50
C PRO A 53 -1.79 21.04 -15.82
N THR A 54 -1.74 22.24 -16.39
CA THR A 54 -2.54 23.40 -15.93
C THR A 54 -4.04 23.24 -16.24
N THR A 55 -4.42 22.20 -16.96
CA THR A 55 -5.79 21.94 -17.36
C THR A 55 -6.62 21.53 -16.15
N MET A 56 -7.44 22.44 -15.63
CA MET A 56 -8.50 22.07 -14.72
C MET A 56 -9.53 21.26 -15.52
N PHE A 57 -9.53 19.94 -15.34
CA PHE A 57 -10.52 19.08 -15.93
C PHE A 57 -11.89 19.44 -15.36
N ALA A 58 -12.69 20.17 -16.14
CA ALA A 58 -14.10 20.44 -15.87
C ALA A 58 -14.96 19.24 -16.29
N GLU A 59 -14.53 18.02 -15.94
CA GLU A 59 -15.23 16.81 -16.32
C GLU A 59 -16.41 16.57 -15.38
N ALA A 60 -17.52 16.13 -15.95
CA ALA A 60 -18.72 15.82 -15.17
C ALA A 60 -18.44 14.68 -14.17
N PRO A 61 -19.09 14.67 -12.99
CA PRO A 61 -18.89 13.61 -12.01
C PRO A 61 -19.18 12.23 -12.60
N LEU A 62 -18.27 11.28 -12.41
CA LEU A 62 -18.47 9.88 -12.78
C LEU A 62 -19.57 9.28 -11.88
N MET A 63 -20.69 8.89 -12.47
CA MET A 63 -21.74 8.13 -11.79
C MET A 63 -21.52 6.64 -12.01
N VAL A 64 -21.47 5.86 -10.93
CA VAL A 64 -21.24 4.41 -10.97
C VAL A 64 -22.31 3.70 -10.15
N GLU A 65 -22.77 2.55 -10.63
CA GLU A 65 -23.71 1.69 -9.91
C GLU A 65 -23.08 1.10 -8.65
N VAL A 66 -23.85 1.06 -7.57
CA VAL A 66 -23.42 0.53 -6.26
C VAL A 66 -22.91 -0.91 -6.36
N ASP A 67 -23.58 -1.77 -7.13
CA ASP A 67 -23.20 -3.18 -7.29
C ASP A 67 -21.83 -3.33 -7.98
N THR A 68 -21.52 -2.43 -8.91
CA THR A 68 -20.21 -2.39 -9.57
C THR A 68 -19.12 -2.00 -8.58
N VAL A 69 -19.38 -0.99 -7.74
CA VAL A 69 -18.43 -0.58 -6.69
C VAL A 69 -18.20 -1.71 -5.67
N LEU A 70 -19.26 -2.39 -5.24
CA LEU A 70 -19.16 -3.49 -4.29
C LEU A 70 -18.35 -4.67 -4.84
N LYS A 71 -18.59 -5.07 -6.09
CA LYS A 71 -17.81 -6.12 -6.77
C LYS A 71 -16.33 -5.76 -6.84
N CYS A 72 -16.02 -4.50 -7.11
CA CYS A 72 -14.64 -4.00 -7.13
C CYS A 72 -13.98 -4.04 -5.74
N ILE A 73 -14.71 -3.71 -4.67
CA ILE A 73 -14.16 -3.79 -3.30
C ILE A 73 -13.91 -5.25 -2.89
N GLN A 74 -14.80 -6.18 -3.27
CA GLN A 74 -14.67 -7.61 -2.98
C GLN A 74 -13.57 -8.31 -3.78
N SER A 75 -13.15 -7.76 -4.92
CA SER A 75 -12.12 -8.38 -5.77
C SER A 75 -10.69 -8.16 -5.26
N PHE A 76 -10.50 -7.31 -4.24
CA PHE A 76 -9.19 -7.08 -3.65
C PHE A 76 -8.65 -8.36 -2.99
N PRO A 77 -7.39 -8.75 -3.25
CA PRO A 77 -6.76 -9.86 -2.54
C PRO A 77 -6.78 -9.63 -1.02
N LYS A 78 -6.96 -10.70 -0.24
CA LYS A 78 -6.84 -10.61 1.21
C LYS A 78 -5.45 -10.10 1.60
N GLY A 79 -5.38 -9.22 2.60
CA GLY A 79 -4.10 -8.65 3.07
C GLY A 79 -3.52 -7.53 2.20
N THR A 80 -4.32 -6.91 1.31
CA THR A 80 -3.87 -5.70 0.59
C THR A 80 -3.44 -4.61 1.57
N SER A 81 -2.34 -3.92 1.24
CA SER A 81 -1.83 -2.81 2.06
C SER A 81 -2.78 -1.62 2.02
N CYS A 82 -2.81 -0.85 3.10
CA CYS A 82 -3.63 0.36 3.17
C CYS A 82 -3.08 1.46 2.25
N GLY A 83 -3.97 2.32 1.77
CA GLY A 83 -3.62 3.55 1.07
C GLY A 83 -3.13 4.65 2.01
N ARG A 84 -3.06 5.88 1.50
CA ARG A 84 -2.67 7.08 2.25
C ARG A 84 -3.58 7.38 3.44
N ASP A 85 -4.83 6.97 3.35
CA ASP A 85 -5.88 7.11 4.37
C ASP A 85 -5.80 6.05 5.49
N GLY A 86 -4.96 5.03 5.34
CA GLY A 86 -4.87 3.92 6.30
C GLY A 86 -6.02 2.93 6.24
N LEU A 87 -6.99 3.09 5.33
CA LEU A 87 -8.09 2.15 5.16
C LEU A 87 -7.71 0.99 4.24
N ARG A 88 -8.24 -0.19 4.55
CA ARG A 88 -8.12 -1.40 3.73
C ARG A 88 -9.48 -1.75 3.16
N ALA A 89 -9.50 -2.48 2.05
CA ALA A 89 -10.74 -3.05 1.51
C ALA A 89 -11.50 -3.85 2.58
N GLN A 90 -10.77 -4.57 3.44
CA GLN A 90 -11.36 -5.31 4.56
C GLN A 90 -12.16 -4.41 5.52
N HIS A 91 -11.65 -3.23 5.89
CA HIS A 91 -12.39 -2.32 6.78
C HIS A 91 -13.72 -1.86 6.15
N LEU A 92 -13.74 -1.65 4.83
CA LEU A 92 -14.96 -1.31 4.10
C LEU A 92 -15.94 -2.48 4.07
N LEU A 93 -15.45 -3.70 3.80
CA LEU A 93 -16.26 -4.91 3.82
C LEU A 93 -16.85 -5.18 5.21
N ASP A 94 -16.06 -5.02 6.26
CA ASP A 94 -16.48 -5.24 7.65
C ASP A 94 -17.54 -4.21 8.06
N ALA A 95 -17.40 -2.94 7.67
CA ALA A 95 -18.40 -1.90 7.94
C ALA A 95 -19.73 -2.13 7.22
N MET A 96 -19.70 -2.77 6.05
CA MET A 96 -20.90 -3.15 5.29
C MET A 96 -21.58 -4.41 5.85
N CYS A 97 -20.82 -5.26 6.55
CA CYS A 97 -21.31 -6.42 7.28
C CYS A 97 -21.77 -6.01 8.69
N GLY A 98 -22.98 -5.45 8.81
CA GLY A 98 -23.57 -5.07 10.11
C GLY A 98 -23.64 -6.23 11.14
N GLU A 99 -23.88 -5.89 12.42
CA GLU A 99 -23.93 -6.80 13.57
C GLU A 99 -24.68 -8.11 13.24
N GLY A 100 -23.93 -9.21 13.15
CA GLY A 100 -24.47 -10.56 12.94
C GLY A 100 -24.00 -11.28 11.67
N SER A 101 -23.26 -10.63 10.77
CA SER A 101 -22.66 -11.36 9.64
C SER A 101 -21.40 -12.09 10.09
N SER A 102 -21.59 -13.32 10.57
CA SER A 102 -20.51 -14.28 10.80
C SER A 102 -19.86 -14.65 9.47
N VAL A 103 -18.95 -13.82 8.97
CA VAL A 103 -18.00 -14.23 7.93
C VAL A 103 -16.74 -14.80 8.59
N ALA A 104 -16.95 -15.76 9.48
CA ALA A 104 -15.99 -16.84 9.65
C ALA A 104 -16.17 -17.74 8.41
N ARG A 105 -15.45 -17.42 7.34
CA ARG A 105 -15.25 -18.33 6.20
C ARG A 105 -13.79 -18.72 6.22
N ASP A 106 -13.55 -19.72 7.07
CA ASP A 106 -12.49 -20.72 7.16
C ASP A 106 -11.02 -20.33 6.85
N LEU A 107 -10.19 -20.89 7.73
CA LEU A 107 -8.74 -20.89 7.85
C LEU A 107 -7.98 -21.09 6.53
#